data_AF-A0A8I1SB39-F1
#
_entry.id   AF-A0A8I1SB39-F1
#
_cell.length_a   1.000
_cell.length_b   1.000
_cell.length_c   1.000
_cell.angle_alpha   90.00
_cell.angle_beta   90.00
_cell.angle_gamma   90.00
#
_symmetry.space_group_name_H-M   'P 1'
#
loop_
_entity.id
_entity.type
_entity.pdbx_description
1 polymer ?
#
loop_
_entity_poly.entity_id
_entity_poly.type
_entity_poly.pdbx_seq_one_letter_code
_entity_poly.pdbx_strand_id
1 'polypeptide(L)'
;MTTKKYRLSGPDIPDEEVVLPSGRRLTEQVRQEIIEDTRVAARSGRPSLSRSGRHSPQIGVRLSENDHAAMKRAASKLGISASEFARRAITAELKRVS
;
A
#
# COMPACT_ATOMS: atom_id res chain seq x y z
N MET A 1 -43.82 -51.31 13.40
CA MET A 1 -43.03 -50.80 12.26
C MET A 1 -41.86 -50.00 12.83
N THR A 2 -40.65 -50.52 12.75
CA THR A 2 -39.46 -49.99 13.44
C THR A 2 -38.71 -49.05 12.50
N THR A 3 -38.68 -47.75 12.81
CA THR A 3 -37.96 -46.75 12.00
C THR A 3 -36.46 -46.82 12.30
N LYS A 4 -35.66 -47.29 11.33
CA LYS A 4 -34.20 -47.26 11.41
C LYS A 4 -33.73 -45.81 11.33
N LYS A 5 -33.04 -45.34 12.38
CA LYS A 5 -32.29 -44.07 12.37
C LYS A 5 -30.94 -44.31 11.68
N TYR A 6 -30.71 -43.62 10.57
CA TYR A 6 -29.38 -43.54 9.97
C TYR A 6 -28.62 -42.37 10.60
N ARG A 7 -27.44 -42.65 11.15
CA ARG A 7 -26.48 -41.62 11.57
C ARG A 7 -25.48 -41.51 10.42
N LEU A 8 -25.45 -40.38 9.71
CA LEU A 8 -24.34 -40.10 8.80
C LEU A 8 -23.11 -39.85 9.68
N SER A 9 -22.26 -40.87 9.83
CA SER A 9 -20.84 -40.61 10.09
C SER A 9 -20.33 -39.89 8.84
N GLY A 10 -19.75 -38.70 9.04
CA GLY A 10 -19.02 -38.01 7.99
C GLY A 10 -17.95 -38.91 7.40
N PRO A 11 -17.43 -38.58 6.21
CA PRO A 11 -16.51 -39.46 5.51
C PRO A 11 -15.28 -39.77 6.38
N ASP A 12 -14.97 -41.06 6.56
CA ASP A 12 -13.75 -41.58 7.21
C ASP A 12 -12.54 -41.34 6.28
N ILE A 13 -12.27 -40.07 5.97
CA ILE A 13 -11.06 -39.68 5.23
C ILE A 13 -9.94 -39.60 6.27
N PRO A 14 -8.89 -40.44 6.17
CA PRO A 14 -7.70 -40.23 6.99
C PRO A 14 -7.13 -38.85 6.67
N ASP A 15 -6.72 -38.09 7.70
CA ASP A 15 -6.03 -36.80 7.52
C ASP A 15 -4.79 -37.03 6.64
N GLU A 16 -4.92 -36.74 5.34
CA GLU A 16 -3.79 -36.77 4.44
C GLU A 16 -2.77 -35.76 4.93
N GLU A 17 -1.54 -36.21 5.10
CA GLU A 17 -0.44 -35.37 5.56
C GLU A 17 -0.15 -34.30 4.50
N VAL A 18 -0.67 -33.10 4.73
CA VAL A 18 -0.41 -31.95 3.88
C VAL A 18 0.95 -31.36 4.25
N VAL A 19 1.87 -31.34 3.29
CA VAL A 19 3.21 -30.76 3.46
C VAL A 19 3.27 -29.43 2.73
N LEU A 20 3.76 -28.41 3.41
CA LEU A 20 4.00 -27.08 2.84
C LEU A 20 5.15 -27.12 1.81
N PRO A 21 5.24 -26.16 0.88
CA PRO A 21 6.38 -26.05 -0.06
C PRO A 21 7.75 -25.98 0.61
N SER A 22 7.80 -25.59 1.90
CA SER A 22 9.01 -25.58 2.73
C SER A 22 9.40 -26.96 3.29
N GLY A 23 8.65 -28.01 2.99
CA GLY A 23 8.83 -29.35 3.54
C GLY A 23 8.28 -29.52 4.97
N ARG A 24 7.68 -28.48 5.55
CA ARG A 24 7.05 -28.54 6.88
C ARG A 24 5.68 -29.20 6.81
N ARG A 25 5.36 -30.09 7.77
CA ARG A 25 4.02 -30.66 7.95
C ARG A 25 3.03 -29.58 8.38
N LEU A 26 1.86 -29.54 7.75
CA LEU A 26 0.77 -28.62 8.09
C LEU A 26 -0.05 -29.21 9.24
N THR A 27 0.46 -29.07 10.46
CA THR A 27 -0.29 -29.39 11.68
C THR A 27 -1.26 -28.25 12.01
N GLU A 28 -2.20 -28.50 12.93
CA GLU A 28 -3.13 -27.45 13.41
C GLU A 28 -2.37 -26.25 14.01
N GLN A 29 -1.24 -26.49 14.66
CA GLN A 29 -0.40 -25.42 15.20
C GLN A 29 0.21 -24.55 14.09
N VAL A 30 0.74 -25.18 13.03
CA VAL A 30 1.30 -24.47 11.87
C VAL A 30 0.20 -23.73 11.10
N ARG A 31 -1.00 -24.29 11.05
CA ARG A 31 -2.18 -23.63 10.47
C ARG A 31 -2.50 -22.32 11.22
N GLN A 32 -2.55 -22.36 12.54
CA GLN A 32 -2.83 -21.17 13.35
C GLN A 32 -1.73 -20.12 13.23
N GLU A 33 -0.46 -20.53 13.20
CA GLU A 33 0.69 -19.66 12.93
C GLU A 33 0.52 -18.90 11.60
N ILE A 34 0.22 -19.61 10.51
CA ILE A 34 0.02 -19.00 9.19
C ILE A 34 -1.19 -18.05 9.18
N ILE A 35 -2.28 -18.42 9.87
CA ILE A 35 -3.48 -17.57 9.96
C ILE A 35 -3.16 -16.27 10.70
N GLU A 36 -2.44 -16.32 11.81
CA GLU A 36 -2.07 -15.13 12.57
C GLU A 36 -1.07 -14.26 11.80
N ASP A 37 -0.04 -14.85 11.18
CA ASP A 37 0.88 -14.12 10.30
C ASP A 37 0.14 -13.43 9.16
N THR A 38 -0.80 -14.14 8.54
CA THR A 38 -1.65 -13.59 7.47
C THR A 38 -2.56 -12.50 7.99
N ARG A 39 -3.13 -12.63 9.20
CA ARG A 39 -3.95 -11.59 9.83
C ARG A 39 -3.14 -10.34 10.14
N VAL A 40 -1.91 -10.49 10.64
CA VAL A 40 -0.99 -9.36 10.87
C VAL A 40 -0.64 -8.67 9.56
N ALA A 41 -0.33 -9.43 8.50
CA ALA A 41 -0.07 -8.88 7.17
C ALA A 41 -1.32 -8.27 6.50
N ALA A 42 -2.51 -8.80 6.78
CA ALA A 42 -3.77 -8.33 6.21
C ALA A 42 -4.36 -7.11 6.94
N ARG A 43 -4.02 -6.91 8.23
CA ARG A 43 -4.38 -5.68 8.99
C ARG A 43 -3.82 -4.40 8.35
N SER A 44 -2.81 -4.50 7.49
CA SER A 44 -2.31 -3.40 6.65
C SER A 44 -3.12 -3.13 5.38
N GLY A 45 -4.28 -3.77 5.18
CA GLY A 45 -5.09 -3.63 3.98
C GLY A 45 -4.36 -4.11 2.72
N ARG A 46 -4.93 -3.88 1.53
CA ARG A 46 -4.21 -4.08 0.26
C ARG A 46 -3.01 -3.13 0.27
N PRO A 47 -1.75 -3.62 0.27
CA PRO A 47 -0.60 -2.74 0.13
C PRO A 47 -0.78 -1.97 -1.17
N SER A 48 -0.92 -0.66 -1.08
CA SER A 48 -0.95 0.15 -2.30
C SER A 48 0.42 -0.05 -2.97
N LEU A 49 0.40 -0.42 -4.25
CA LEU A 49 1.63 -0.54 -5.06
C LEU A 49 2.38 0.80 -5.14
N SER A 50 1.67 1.91 -4.94
CA SER A 50 2.27 3.13 -4.41
C SER A 50 2.53 2.90 -2.94
N ARG A 51 3.78 2.60 -2.55
CA ARG A 51 4.39 2.80 -1.23
C ARG A 51 3.48 3.46 -0.17
N SER A 52 3.69 3.19 1.12
CA SER A 52 3.40 4.19 2.18
C SER A 52 4.27 5.44 1.99
N GLY A 53 4.18 6.05 0.81
CA GLY A 53 4.86 7.23 0.40
C GLY A 53 4.15 8.31 1.15
N ARG A 54 4.84 8.88 2.14
CA ARG A 54 4.59 10.23 2.60
C ARG A 54 4.26 11.05 1.35
N HIS A 55 2.98 11.39 1.15
CA HIS A 55 2.60 12.26 0.05
C HIS A 55 3.46 13.52 0.20
N SER A 56 4.01 14.00 -0.92
CA SER A 56 4.72 15.28 -0.88
C SER A 56 3.76 16.31 -0.27
N PRO A 57 4.20 17.05 0.76
CA PRO A 57 3.37 18.10 1.35
C PRO A 57 2.87 19.05 0.26
N GLN A 58 1.58 19.35 0.28
CA GLN A 58 1.00 20.31 -0.63
C GLN A 58 1.06 21.70 -0.01
N ILE A 59 1.54 22.67 -0.77
CA ILE A 59 1.54 24.08 -0.39
C ILE A 59 0.75 24.88 -1.42
N GLY A 60 -0.13 25.76 -0.94
CA GLY A 60 -0.79 26.77 -1.76
C GLY A 60 -0.18 28.14 -1.47
N VAL A 61 0.20 28.88 -2.50
CA VAL A 61 0.80 30.21 -2.38
C VAL A 61 -0.09 31.22 -3.10
N ARG A 62 -0.36 32.35 -2.45
CA ARG A 62 -1.05 33.48 -3.09
C ARG A 62 0.00 34.36 -3.77
N LEU A 63 -0.25 34.69 -5.02
CA LEU A 63 0.58 35.56 -5.85
C LEU A 63 -0.27 36.69 -6.39
N SER A 64 0.34 37.84 -6.69
CA SER A 64 -0.31 38.86 -7.50
C SER A 64 -0.57 38.29 -8.91
N GLU A 65 -1.55 38.86 -9.63
CA GLU A 65 -1.83 38.44 -11.01
C GLU A 65 -0.60 38.62 -11.93
N ASN A 66 0.12 39.72 -11.74
CA ASN A 66 1.32 40.05 -12.49
C ASN A 66 2.43 39.02 -12.26
N ASP A 67 2.67 38.63 -11.00
CA ASP A 67 3.71 37.65 -10.67
C ASP A 67 3.33 36.25 -11.16
N HIS A 68 2.05 35.89 -11.04
CA HIS A 68 1.56 34.61 -11.54
C HIS A 68 1.71 34.51 -13.08
N ALA A 69 1.39 35.59 -13.81
CA ALA A 69 1.61 35.67 -15.25
C ALA A 69 3.09 35.64 -15.62
N ALA A 70 3.94 36.36 -14.89
CA ALA A 70 5.39 36.35 -15.08
C ALA A 70 5.98 34.95 -14.86
N MET A 71 5.58 34.27 -13.78
CA MET A 71 5.98 32.89 -13.47
C MET A 71 5.61 31.93 -14.59
N LYS A 72 4.36 31.99 -15.10
CA LYS A 72 3.92 31.14 -16.22
C LYS A 72 4.74 31.37 -17.49
N ARG A 73 5.03 32.62 -17.83
CA ARG A 73 5.88 32.96 -18.99
C ARG A 73 7.30 32.44 -18.82
N ALA A 74 7.88 32.60 -17.63
CA ALA A 74 9.23 32.10 -17.33
C ALA A 74 9.29 30.57 -17.40
N ALA A 75 8.31 29.87 -16.83
CA ALA A 75 8.20 28.41 -16.89
C ALA A 75 8.07 27.91 -18.34
N SER A 76 7.23 28.57 -19.15
CA SER A 76 7.07 28.26 -20.57
C SER A 76 8.35 28.45 -21.38
N LYS A 77 9.10 29.53 -21.16
CA LYS A 77 10.41 29.75 -21.80
C LYS A 77 11.43 28.66 -21.46
N LEU A 78 11.32 28.08 -20.26
CA LEU A 78 12.19 27.01 -19.78
C LEU A 78 11.67 25.60 -20.13
N GLY A 79 10.50 25.48 -20.76
CA GLY A 79 9.89 24.19 -21.09
C GLY A 79 9.46 23.38 -19.87
N ILE A 80 9.22 24.02 -18.72
CA ILE A 80 8.82 23.35 -17.46
C ILE A 80 7.45 23.80 -16.98
N SER A 81 6.87 23.04 -16.05
CA SER A 81 5.61 23.41 -15.40
C SER A 81 5.77 24.58 -14.42
N ALA A 82 4.68 25.32 -14.19
CA ALA A 82 4.65 26.39 -13.19
C ALA A 82 4.98 25.87 -11.77
N SER A 83 4.47 24.69 -11.41
CA SER A 83 4.79 24.05 -10.11
C SER A 83 6.25 23.66 -9.99
N GLU A 84 6.89 23.23 -11.08
CA GLU A 84 8.31 22.94 -11.08
C GLU A 84 9.14 24.21 -10.95
N PHE A 85 8.78 25.28 -11.67
CA PHE A 85 9.41 26.58 -11.52
C PHE A 85 9.36 27.07 -10.06
N ALA A 86 8.17 27.01 -9.44
CA ALA A 86 7.99 27.38 -8.04
C ALA A 86 8.85 26.54 -7.09
N ARG A 87 8.90 25.21 -7.29
CA ARG A 87 9.78 24.33 -6.51
C ARG A 87 11.25 24.71 -6.63
N ARG A 88 11.73 24.94 -7.85
CA ARG A 88 13.12 25.34 -8.10
C ARG A 88 13.46 26.67 -7.42
N ALA A 89 12.56 27.66 -7.49
CA ALA A 89 12.74 28.94 -6.84
C ALA A 89 12.86 28.80 -5.32
N ILE A 90 11.96 28.04 -4.69
CA ILE A 90 11.99 27.77 -3.24
C ILE A 90 13.28 27.03 -2.87
N THR A 91 13.67 25.99 -3.61
CA THR A 91 14.91 25.24 -3.34
C THR A 91 16.15 26.11 -3.49
N ALA A 92 16.19 26.99 -4.50
CA ALA A 92 17.30 27.91 -4.70
C ALA A 92 17.42 28.90 -3.55
N GLU A 93 16.30 29.43 -3.06
CA GLU A 93 16.30 30.36 -1.94
C GLU A 93 16.71 29.69 -0.62
N LEU A 94 16.20 28.49 -0.34
CA LEU A 94 16.60 27.71 0.84
C LEU A 94 18.11 27.41 0.84
N LYS A 95 18.71 27.17 -0.32
CA LYS A 95 20.16 26.96 -0.46
C LYS A 95 20.99 28.22 -0.23
N ARG A 96 20.40 29.41 -0.37
CA ARG A 96 21.10 30.68 -0.11
C ARG A 96 21.09 31.06 1.37
N VAL A 97 20.03 30.66 2.08
CA VAL A 97 19.82 30.98 3.48
C VAL A 97 20.42 29.93 4.42
N SER A 98 20.61 28.70 3.93
CA SER A 98 21.34 27.63 4.64
C SER A 98 22.85 27.78 4.54
#